data_AF-A0AA94H1K2-F1
#
_entry.id   AF-A0AA94H1K2-F1
#
_cell.length_a   1.000
_cell.length_b   1.000
_cell.length_c   1.000
_cell.angle_alpha   90.00
_cell.angle_beta   90.00
_cell.angle_gamma   90.00
#
_symmetry.space_group_name_H-M   'P 1'
#
loop_
_entity.id
_entity.type
_entity.pdbx_description
1 polymer ?
#
loop_
_entity_poly.entity_id
_entity_poly.type
_entity_poly.pdbx_seq_one_letter_code
_entity_poly.pdbx_strand_id
1 'polypeptide(L)'
;MSTSINSLATDVGNKAAKGANSDITSLAGITTPLSKTQGGTGSNSPFGTAADTFCQGNDSRLNTVAGKTGGQITSIVDVTGNVSVRRRTAAEPSSGTALTGFPIESIHNIAGVDRAIASLVGNYTWGQTNAFGTFNVALYNAQGGFVRGASYTFDGGGSATAPGQWVNNADERIKTNIQRITDPLDKMMQLRGVSWDRLDGYAGGLGFIAQDVQKVFPGSVYEGQNRTLTDGTVVEGVLGVDTSGVAAALHHEAILALMSRIDDLEKQIDILHSGS
;
A
#
# COMPACT_ATOMS: atom_id res chain seq x y z
N MET A 1 -37.69 -56.80 55.97
CA MET A 1 -38.17 -56.19 54.70
C MET A 1 -38.34 -54.68 54.79
N SER A 2 -39.04 -54.15 55.81
CA SER A 2 -39.24 -52.69 56.01
C SER A 2 -37.93 -51.88 56.12
N THR A 3 -36.93 -52.37 56.85
CA THR A 3 -35.68 -51.64 57.11
C THR A 3 -34.78 -51.46 55.87
N SER A 4 -34.73 -52.46 54.99
CA SER A 4 -33.92 -52.44 53.75
C SER A 4 -34.54 -51.56 52.66
N ILE A 5 -35.87 -51.41 52.65
CA ILE A 5 -36.57 -50.50 51.74
C ILE A 5 -36.31 -49.05 52.14
N ASN A 6 -36.30 -48.77 53.45
CA ASN A 6 -35.98 -47.43 53.97
C ASN A 6 -34.53 -47.02 53.69
N SER A 7 -33.57 -47.96 53.75
CA SER A 7 -32.18 -47.66 53.39
C SER A 7 -32.02 -47.35 51.89
N LEU A 8 -32.70 -48.11 51.02
CA LEU A 8 -32.69 -47.87 49.58
C LEU A 8 -33.32 -46.51 49.22
N ALA A 9 -34.46 -46.15 49.84
CA ALA A 9 -35.09 -44.85 49.63
C ALA A 9 -34.20 -43.69 50.09
N THR A 10 -33.46 -43.88 51.19
CA THR A 10 -32.52 -42.89 51.72
C THR A 10 -31.29 -42.75 50.82
N ASP A 11 -30.73 -43.85 50.32
CA ASP A 11 -29.58 -43.85 49.40
C ASP A 11 -29.93 -43.22 48.05
N VAL A 12 -31.11 -43.50 47.50
CA VAL A 12 -31.62 -42.88 46.27
C VAL A 12 -31.85 -41.38 46.47
N GLY A 13 -32.46 -40.98 47.59
CA GLY A 13 -32.67 -39.56 47.93
C GLY A 13 -31.36 -38.79 48.11
N ASN A 14 -30.34 -39.39 48.73
CA ASN A 14 -29.05 -38.75 48.96
C ASN A 14 -28.20 -38.64 47.69
N LYS A 15 -28.21 -39.67 46.81
CA LYS A 15 -27.50 -39.62 45.53
C LYS A 15 -28.15 -38.67 44.52
N ALA A 16 -29.47 -38.50 44.56
CA ALA A 16 -30.17 -37.61 43.64
C ALA A 16 -30.11 -36.11 44.03
N ALA A 17 -29.82 -35.77 45.30
CA ALA A 17 -30.04 -34.41 45.80
C ALA A 17 -28.80 -33.60 46.21
N LYS A 18 -27.60 -34.17 46.38
CA LYS A 18 -26.49 -33.43 47.06
C LYS A 18 -25.08 -33.65 46.53
N GLY A 19 -24.91 -34.14 45.31
CA GLY A 19 -23.60 -34.25 44.67
C GLY A 19 -23.38 -33.15 43.62
N ALA A 20 -22.15 -32.67 43.47
CA ALA A 20 -21.72 -32.22 42.16
C ALA A 20 -21.81 -33.46 41.25
N ASN A 21 -22.80 -33.50 40.36
CA ASN A 21 -23.06 -34.63 39.46
C ASN A 21 -22.01 -34.68 38.33
N SER A 22 -20.74 -34.67 38.70
CA SER A 22 -19.57 -34.57 37.81
C SER A 22 -19.35 -35.83 36.98
N ASP A 23 -20.05 -36.91 37.28
CA ASP A 23 -20.03 -38.20 36.59
C ASP A 23 -21.12 -38.33 35.50
N ILE A 24 -22.05 -37.38 35.40
CA ILE A 24 -23.07 -37.39 34.33
C ILE A 24 -22.42 -37.06 32.98
N THR A 25 -22.39 -38.05 32.09
CA THR A 25 -21.87 -37.91 30.72
C THR A 25 -22.96 -37.77 29.66
N SER A 26 -24.22 -38.11 29.98
CA SER A 26 -25.38 -37.94 29.09
C SER A 26 -26.70 -37.83 29.86
N LEU A 27 -27.68 -37.15 29.27
CA LEU A 27 -29.03 -36.93 29.82
C LEU A 27 -30.10 -37.28 28.78
N ALA A 28 -30.20 -38.56 28.41
CA ALA A 28 -31.03 -39.04 27.29
C ALA A 28 -32.56 -38.84 27.47
N GLY A 29 -33.03 -38.54 28.69
CA GLY A 29 -34.46 -38.40 29.00
C GLY A 29 -35.01 -36.98 28.96
N ILE A 30 -34.17 -35.97 28.69
CA ILE A 30 -34.61 -34.57 28.66
C ILE A 30 -35.25 -34.26 27.30
N THR A 31 -36.56 -34.04 27.28
CA THR A 31 -37.33 -33.67 26.07
C THR A 31 -37.56 -32.16 25.95
N THR A 32 -37.29 -31.40 27.01
CA THR A 32 -37.33 -29.94 27.03
C THR A 32 -35.92 -29.41 27.24
N PRO A 33 -35.37 -28.55 26.36
CA PRO A 33 -34.04 -27.98 26.53
C PRO A 33 -33.85 -27.36 27.92
N LEU A 34 -32.67 -27.55 28.50
CA LEU A 34 -32.27 -26.80 29.68
C LEU A 34 -32.26 -25.31 29.35
N SER A 35 -32.90 -24.50 30.18
CA SER A 35 -32.94 -23.05 30.01
C SER A 35 -31.56 -22.40 30.18
N LYS A 36 -31.42 -21.15 29.75
CA LYS A 36 -30.20 -20.34 29.94
C LYS A 36 -29.81 -20.21 31.43
N THR A 37 -30.78 -20.07 32.32
CA THR A 37 -30.53 -19.95 33.78
C THR A 37 -30.06 -21.26 34.40
N GLN A 38 -30.36 -22.40 33.76
CA GLN A 38 -29.86 -23.73 34.13
C GLN A 38 -28.51 -24.05 33.47
N GLY A 39 -27.89 -23.10 32.75
CA GLY A 39 -26.65 -23.31 32.01
C GLY A 39 -26.81 -24.03 30.67
N GLY A 40 -28.05 -24.24 30.21
CA GLY A 40 -28.35 -24.73 28.86
C GLY A 40 -28.52 -23.60 27.84
N THR A 41 -28.98 -23.93 26.64
CA THR A 41 -29.25 -22.95 25.58
C THR A 41 -30.72 -22.54 25.48
N GLY A 42 -31.62 -23.29 26.12
CA GLY A 42 -33.07 -23.17 25.94
C GLY A 42 -33.56 -23.65 24.56
N SER A 43 -32.70 -24.23 23.71
CA SER A 43 -33.03 -24.66 22.35
C SER A 43 -32.71 -26.15 22.12
N ASN A 44 -33.64 -26.86 21.45
CA ASN A 44 -33.45 -28.23 20.96
C ASN A 44 -32.40 -28.30 19.83
N SER A 45 -32.05 -27.14 19.25
CA SER A 45 -31.05 -27.01 18.18
C SER A 45 -30.15 -25.83 18.53
N PRO A 46 -29.16 -26.04 19.41
CA PRO A 46 -28.36 -24.96 19.97
C PRO A 46 -27.42 -24.31 18.96
N PHE A 47 -27.16 -24.96 17.82
CA PHE A 47 -26.33 -24.43 16.74
C PHE A 47 -27.20 -24.08 15.54
N GLY A 48 -27.06 -22.86 15.01
CA GLY A 48 -27.85 -22.40 13.88
C GLY A 48 -27.73 -20.88 13.69
N THR A 49 -28.44 -20.34 12.71
CA THR A 49 -28.35 -18.94 12.28
C THR A 49 -29.36 -18.00 12.97
N ALA A 50 -30.15 -18.52 13.93
CA ALA A 50 -31.17 -17.76 14.63
C ALA A 50 -30.59 -16.94 15.80
N ALA A 51 -31.37 -15.98 16.31
CA ALA A 51 -31.07 -15.34 17.58
C ALA A 51 -31.04 -16.41 18.70
N ASP A 52 -30.18 -16.21 19.71
CA ASP A 52 -30.04 -17.10 20.86
C ASP A 52 -29.53 -18.53 20.58
N THR A 53 -29.03 -18.81 19.37
CA THR A 53 -28.26 -20.03 19.04
C THR A 53 -26.78 -19.73 18.86
N PHE A 54 -25.91 -20.69 19.21
CA PHE A 54 -24.49 -20.66 18.93
C PHE A 54 -24.23 -20.58 17.42
N CYS A 55 -23.31 -19.70 17.04
CA CYS A 55 -22.79 -19.63 15.67
C CYS A 55 -21.99 -20.89 15.36
N GLN A 56 -22.23 -21.50 14.20
CA GLN A 56 -21.31 -22.49 13.62
C GLN A 56 -20.22 -21.76 12.82
N GLY A 57 -19.13 -22.46 12.46
CA GLY A 57 -18.02 -21.85 11.71
C GLY A 57 -18.40 -21.30 10.33
N ASN A 58 -19.53 -21.73 9.76
CA ASN A 58 -20.11 -21.24 8.51
C ASN A 58 -21.26 -20.24 8.71
N ASP A 59 -21.48 -19.75 9.93
CA ASP A 59 -22.57 -18.82 10.24
C ASP A 59 -22.30 -17.42 9.64
N SER A 60 -23.27 -16.87 8.92
CA SER A 60 -23.14 -15.59 8.22
C SER A 60 -22.95 -14.40 9.16
N ARG A 61 -23.32 -14.51 10.45
CA ARG A 61 -23.07 -13.48 11.46
C ARG A 61 -21.57 -13.26 11.67
N LEU A 62 -20.75 -14.30 11.47
CA LEU A 62 -19.28 -14.20 11.53
C LEU A 62 -18.68 -13.41 10.36
N ASN A 63 -19.43 -13.19 9.28
CA ASN A 63 -19.01 -12.34 8.16
C ASN A 63 -19.15 -10.84 8.47
N THR A 64 -19.68 -10.49 9.64
CA THR A 64 -19.94 -9.11 10.04
C THR A 64 -19.26 -8.82 11.36
N VAL A 65 -18.91 -7.56 11.59
CA VAL A 65 -18.46 -7.12 12.92
C VAL A 65 -19.70 -6.87 13.78
N ALA A 66 -19.79 -7.54 14.92
CA ALA A 66 -20.91 -7.41 15.87
C ALA A 66 -22.30 -7.71 15.29
N GLY A 67 -22.41 -8.62 14.31
CA GLY A 67 -23.69 -9.02 13.73
C GLY A 67 -24.35 -7.95 12.83
N LYS A 68 -23.64 -6.87 12.51
CA LYS A 68 -24.16 -5.74 11.72
C LYS A 68 -23.41 -5.60 10.41
N THR A 69 -24.13 -5.52 9.30
CA THR A 69 -23.57 -5.04 8.03
C THR A 69 -22.97 -3.65 8.27
N GLY A 70 -21.66 -3.51 8.10
CA GLY A 70 -20.94 -2.26 8.38
C GLY A 70 -20.58 -2.02 9.86
N GLY A 71 -20.56 -3.05 10.70
CA GLY A 71 -20.11 -2.91 12.10
C GLY A 71 -18.71 -2.30 12.22
N GLN A 72 -18.50 -1.48 13.26
CA GLN A 72 -17.25 -0.76 13.50
C GLN A 72 -16.37 -1.49 14.51
N ILE A 73 -15.06 -1.52 14.27
CA ILE A 73 -14.05 -1.88 15.28
C ILE A 73 -13.43 -0.58 15.77
N THR A 74 -13.58 -0.30 17.07
CA THR A 74 -13.13 0.96 17.69
C THR A 74 -11.77 0.85 18.38
N SER A 75 -11.17 -0.34 18.40
CA SER A 75 -9.83 -0.61 18.90
C SER A 75 -8.85 -0.79 17.75
N ILE A 76 -7.54 -0.80 18.07
CA ILE A 76 -6.50 -1.20 17.11
C ILE A 76 -6.77 -2.63 16.63
N VAL A 77 -6.55 -2.85 15.33
CA VAL A 77 -6.55 -4.17 14.70
C VAL A 77 -5.13 -4.45 14.23
N ASP A 78 -4.49 -5.46 14.82
CA ASP A 78 -3.22 -6.00 14.36
C ASP A 78 -3.48 -7.29 13.57
N VAL A 79 -2.99 -7.38 12.33
CA VAL A 79 -3.22 -8.50 11.43
C VAL A 79 -1.87 -9.05 10.98
N THR A 80 -1.53 -10.24 11.45
CA THR A 80 -0.27 -10.93 11.08
C THR A 80 -0.30 -11.49 9.65
N GLY A 81 -1.49 -11.61 9.05
CA GLY A 81 -1.68 -12.06 7.67
C GLY A 81 -2.02 -10.94 6.68
N ASN A 82 -2.29 -11.31 5.44
CA ASN A 82 -2.62 -10.34 4.40
C ASN A 82 -4.05 -9.80 4.55
N VAL A 83 -4.20 -8.48 4.52
CA VAL A 83 -5.51 -7.81 4.37
C VAL A 83 -5.80 -7.60 2.89
N SER A 84 -7.02 -7.91 2.46
CA SER A 84 -7.41 -7.81 1.05
C SER A 84 -8.84 -7.30 0.90
N VAL A 85 -8.97 -6.14 0.25
CA VAL A 85 -10.27 -5.54 -0.08
C VAL A 85 -10.62 -5.97 -1.50
N ARG A 86 -11.77 -6.64 -1.68
CA ARG A 86 -12.15 -7.24 -2.97
C ARG A 86 -13.52 -6.77 -3.41
N ARG A 87 -13.57 -6.19 -4.61
CA ARG A 87 -14.81 -6.06 -5.38
C ARG A 87 -14.97 -7.32 -6.22
N ARG A 88 -16.08 -8.03 -6.07
CA ARG A 88 -16.38 -9.26 -6.83
C ARG A 88 -17.35 -8.95 -7.95
N THR A 89 -17.01 -9.34 -9.17
CA THR A 89 -17.91 -9.31 -10.34
C THR A 89 -18.31 -10.75 -10.64
N ALA A 90 -19.60 -11.01 -10.84
CA ALA A 90 -20.13 -12.37 -10.97
C ALA A 90 -19.82 -13.04 -12.34
N ALA A 91 -19.49 -12.25 -13.36
CA ALA A 91 -19.17 -12.71 -14.71
C ALA A 91 -18.23 -11.70 -15.40
N GLU A 92 -17.63 -12.10 -16.52
CA GLU A 92 -16.77 -11.20 -17.30
C GLU A 92 -17.60 -10.07 -17.93
N PRO A 93 -17.20 -8.80 -17.74
CA PRO A 93 -17.93 -7.67 -18.30
C PRO A 93 -17.62 -7.50 -19.80
N SER A 94 -18.34 -6.61 -20.47
CA SER A 94 -18.00 -6.21 -21.84
C SER A 94 -16.64 -5.50 -21.90
N SER A 95 -15.91 -5.70 -22.99
CA SER A 95 -14.65 -4.96 -23.23
C SER A 95 -14.89 -3.44 -23.18
N GLY A 96 -13.96 -2.70 -22.58
CA GLY A 96 -14.07 -1.26 -22.32
C GLY A 96 -14.75 -0.91 -20.99
N THR A 97 -15.25 -1.89 -20.23
CA THR A 97 -15.84 -1.62 -18.90
C THR A 97 -14.78 -1.17 -17.91
N ALA A 98 -14.93 0.02 -17.33
CA ALA A 98 -14.09 0.48 -16.25
C ALA A 98 -14.39 -0.29 -14.95
N LEU A 99 -13.35 -0.89 -14.38
CA LEU A 99 -13.39 -1.66 -13.15
C LEU A 99 -12.54 -0.96 -12.10
N THR A 100 -13.20 -0.52 -11.04
CA THR A 100 -12.55 0.12 -9.89
C THR A 100 -12.75 -0.78 -8.67
N GLY A 101 -11.64 -1.21 -8.07
CA GLY A 101 -11.64 -1.97 -6.83
C GLY A 101 -12.20 -1.15 -5.67
N PHE A 102 -12.55 -1.82 -4.57
CA PHE A 102 -12.86 -1.10 -3.34
C PHE A 102 -11.56 -0.55 -2.73
N PRO A 103 -11.54 0.72 -2.30
CA PRO A 103 -10.35 1.33 -1.73
C PRO A 103 -10.01 0.79 -0.35
N ILE A 104 -8.74 0.96 0.02
CA ILE A 104 -8.35 1.15 1.42
C ILE A 104 -8.34 2.66 1.67
N GLU A 105 -9.13 3.13 2.64
CA GLU A 105 -9.32 4.55 2.89
C GLU A 105 -8.90 4.96 4.30
N SER A 106 -8.30 6.14 4.40
CA SER A 106 -8.11 6.89 5.63
C SER A 106 -8.95 8.15 5.53
N ILE A 107 -9.96 8.25 6.39
CA ILE A 107 -10.99 9.29 6.33
C ILE A 107 -11.09 9.99 7.67
N HIS A 108 -11.09 11.33 7.63
CA HIS A 108 -11.47 12.15 8.77
C HIS A 108 -12.91 12.66 8.58
N ASN A 109 -13.85 12.09 9.35
CA ASN A 109 -15.23 12.56 9.40
C ASN A 109 -15.37 13.68 10.45
N ILE A 110 -15.90 14.84 10.05
CA ILE A 110 -16.14 15.99 10.92
C ILE A 110 -17.61 16.37 10.84
N ALA A 111 -18.32 16.21 11.96
CA ALA A 111 -19.75 16.52 12.08
C ALA A 111 -20.62 15.81 11.01
N GLY A 112 -20.33 14.53 10.74
CA GLY A 112 -21.10 13.72 9.80
C GLY A 112 -20.69 13.88 8.34
N VAL A 113 -19.65 14.67 8.04
CA VAL A 113 -19.13 14.86 6.68
C VAL A 113 -17.68 14.38 6.60
N ASP A 114 -17.39 13.51 5.63
CA ASP A 114 -16.03 13.08 5.32
C ASP A 114 -15.27 14.24 4.65
N ARG A 115 -14.17 14.70 5.26
CA ARG A 115 -13.47 15.91 4.81
C ARG A 115 -12.08 15.64 4.26
N ALA A 116 -11.22 14.99 5.02
CA ALA A 116 -9.90 14.60 4.55
C ALA A 116 -9.91 13.12 4.22
N ILE A 117 -9.68 12.79 2.95
CA ILE A 117 -9.73 11.43 2.44
C ILE A 117 -8.41 11.13 1.74
N ALA A 118 -7.79 10.02 2.11
CA ALA A 118 -6.72 9.41 1.34
C ALA A 118 -7.10 7.97 1.02
N SER A 119 -6.90 7.53 -0.21
CA SER A 119 -7.27 6.17 -0.64
C SER A 119 -6.22 5.54 -1.54
N LEU A 120 -6.09 4.22 -1.45
CA LEU A 120 -5.40 3.39 -2.43
C LEU A 120 -6.42 2.55 -3.19
N VAL A 121 -6.43 2.65 -4.53
CA VAL A 121 -7.43 2.02 -5.40
C VAL A 121 -6.76 1.34 -6.58
N GLY A 122 -7.13 0.09 -6.85
CA GLY A 122 -6.79 -0.61 -8.10
C GLY A 122 -7.83 -0.34 -9.17
N ASN A 123 -7.37 -0.02 -10.37
CA ASN A 123 -8.21 0.28 -11.54
C ASN A 123 -7.78 -0.56 -12.73
N TYR A 124 -8.76 -0.95 -13.53
CA TYR A 124 -8.54 -1.69 -14.76
C TYR A 124 -9.68 -1.38 -15.74
N THR A 125 -9.37 -1.24 -17.03
CA THR A 125 -10.42 -1.22 -18.05
C THR A 125 -10.44 -2.58 -18.71
N TRP A 126 -11.56 -3.29 -18.62
CA TRP A 126 -11.66 -4.67 -19.08
C TRP A 126 -11.27 -4.80 -20.56
N GLY A 127 -10.42 -5.76 -20.88
CA GLY A 127 -9.90 -5.98 -22.23
C GLY A 127 -8.68 -5.12 -22.61
N GLN A 128 -8.23 -4.22 -21.73
CA GLN A 128 -6.94 -3.53 -21.91
C GLN A 128 -5.78 -4.39 -21.41
N THR A 129 -4.56 -4.11 -21.89
CA THR A 129 -3.34 -4.80 -21.46
C THR A 129 -2.70 -4.20 -20.21
N ASN A 130 -3.22 -3.07 -19.72
CA ASN A 130 -2.67 -2.35 -18.58
C ASN A 130 -3.72 -2.16 -17.47
N ALA A 131 -3.31 -2.38 -16.23
CA ALA A 131 -4.03 -1.99 -15.03
C ALA A 131 -3.19 -0.94 -14.29
N PHE A 132 -3.80 -0.17 -13.40
CA PHE A 132 -3.07 0.87 -12.67
C PHE A 132 -3.62 1.05 -11.25
N GLY A 133 -2.72 1.36 -10.32
CA GLY A 133 -3.05 1.83 -8.99
C GLY A 133 -3.19 3.34 -8.98
N THR A 134 -4.09 3.86 -8.13
CA THR A 134 -4.15 5.28 -7.81
C THR A 134 -4.03 5.49 -6.31
N PHE A 135 -3.20 6.46 -5.92
CA PHE A 135 -3.25 7.07 -4.61
C PHE A 135 -4.00 8.40 -4.75
N ASN A 136 -5.19 8.47 -4.16
CA ASN A 136 -6.03 9.67 -4.24
C ASN A 136 -6.01 10.41 -2.91
N VAL A 137 -5.93 11.74 -2.98
CA VAL A 137 -6.09 12.63 -1.84
C VAL A 137 -7.17 13.64 -2.19
N ALA A 138 -8.11 13.86 -1.29
CA ALA A 138 -9.16 14.84 -1.46
C ALA A 138 -9.49 15.56 -0.14
N LEU A 139 -9.85 16.83 -0.27
CA LEU A 139 -10.40 17.68 0.76
C LEU A 139 -11.81 18.12 0.35
N TYR A 140 -12.76 17.96 1.26
CA TYR A 140 -14.14 18.43 1.14
C TYR A 140 -14.44 19.48 2.22
N ASN A 141 -15.34 20.41 1.91
CA ASN A 141 -15.79 21.46 2.82
C ASN A 141 -16.86 20.95 3.79
N ALA A 142 -17.38 21.85 4.64
CA ALA A 142 -18.36 21.51 5.66
C ALA A 142 -19.73 21.03 5.11
N GLN A 143 -20.02 21.33 3.85
CA GLN A 143 -21.24 20.91 3.15
C GLN A 143 -21.02 19.67 2.27
N GLY A 144 -19.84 19.06 2.31
CA GLY A 144 -19.47 17.93 1.47
C GLY A 144 -19.10 18.31 0.03
N GLY A 145 -18.92 19.60 -0.26
CA GLY A 145 -18.43 20.07 -1.55
C GLY A 145 -16.93 19.82 -1.70
N PHE A 146 -16.51 19.29 -2.85
CA PHE A 146 -15.10 19.10 -3.18
C PHE A 146 -14.36 20.44 -3.18
N VAL A 147 -13.22 20.51 -2.49
CA VAL A 147 -12.37 21.69 -2.42
C VAL A 147 -11.14 21.50 -3.29
N ARG A 148 -10.39 20.41 -3.06
CA ARG A 148 -9.16 20.12 -3.78
C ARG A 148 -8.82 18.65 -3.66
N GLY A 149 -8.16 18.11 -4.68
CA GLY A 149 -7.63 16.76 -4.64
C GLY A 149 -6.64 16.51 -5.76
N ALA A 150 -6.00 15.35 -5.70
CA ALA A 150 -5.06 14.86 -6.69
C ALA A 150 -5.09 13.33 -6.72
N SER A 151 -4.89 12.77 -7.91
CA SER A 151 -4.74 11.33 -8.14
C SER A 151 -3.35 11.07 -8.68
N TYR A 152 -2.55 10.36 -7.90
CA TYR A 152 -1.22 9.89 -8.31
C TYR A 152 -1.37 8.49 -8.89
N THR A 153 -0.87 8.27 -10.09
CA THR A 153 -1.10 7.01 -10.82
C THR A 153 0.18 6.22 -10.93
N PHE A 154 0.08 4.92 -10.66
CA PHE A 154 1.14 3.92 -10.83
C PHE A 154 0.63 2.86 -11.78
N ASP A 155 1.10 2.85 -13.01
CA ASP A 155 0.58 1.94 -14.03
C ASP A 155 1.37 0.63 -14.09
N GLY A 156 0.75 -0.41 -14.69
CA GLY A 156 1.35 -1.74 -14.82
C GLY A 156 2.54 -1.80 -15.77
N GLY A 157 2.77 -0.75 -16.57
CA GLY A 157 4.02 -0.48 -17.28
C GLY A 157 5.10 0.15 -16.41
N GLY A 158 4.93 0.17 -15.09
CA GLY A 158 5.97 0.58 -14.14
C GLY A 158 6.26 2.07 -14.09
N SER A 159 5.45 2.91 -14.74
CA SER A 159 5.57 4.36 -14.64
C SER A 159 4.70 4.90 -13.50
N ALA A 160 5.18 5.99 -12.89
CA ALA A 160 4.45 6.71 -11.87
C ALA A 160 4.29 8.16 -12.32
N THR A 161 3.08 8.71 -12.16
CA THR A 161 2.75 10.08 -12.55
C THR A 161 2.08 10.81 -11.42
N ALA A 162 2.54 12.04 -11.18
CA ALA A 162 1.85 13.03 -10.36
C ALA A 162 1.14 14.02 -11.29
N PRO A 163 -0.05 14.51 -10.94
CA PRO A 163 -0.70 15.57 -11.70
C PRO A 163 0.02 16.92 -11.53
N GLY A 164 0.82 17.07 -10.48
CA GLY A 164 1.75 18.17 -10.26
C GLY A 164 3.21 17.72 -10.39
N GLN A 165 4.11 18.38 -9.67
CA GLN A 165 5.54 18.04 -9.64
C GLN A 165 5.89 17.18 -8.42
N TRP A 166 6.85 16.28 -8.60
CA TRP A 166 7.59 15.70 -7.48
C TRP A 166 8.56 16.75 -6.94
N VAL A 167 8.46 17.08 -5.66
CA VAL A 167 9.25 18.15 -5.04
C VAL A 167 10.35 17.53 -4.18
N ASN A 168 11.59 17.63 -4.65
CA ASN A 168 12.76 17.18 -3.90
C ASN A 168 13.22 18.27 -2.93
N ASN A 169 13.47 17.92 -1.67
CA ASN A 169 13.96 18.85 -0.65
C ASN A 169 15.40 19.28 -0.97
N ALA A 170 15.66 20.59 -1.03
CA ALA A 170 16.97 21.14 -1.38
C ALA A 170 17.49 22.22 -0.43
N ASP A 171 16.86 22.38 0.75
CA ASP A 171 17.19 23.40 1.76
C ASP A 171 18.63 23.24 2.29
N GLU A 172 19.36 24.34 2.48
CA GLU A 172 20.75 24.31 2.97
C GLU A 172 20.85 23.80 4.42
N ARG A 173 19.81 24.01 5.23
CA ARG A 173 19.82 23.65 6.67
C ARG A 173 19.80 22.15 6.91
N ILE A 174 19.44 21.38 5.89
CA ILE A 174 19.46 19.90 5.92
C ILE A 174 20.69 19.34 5.18
N LYS A 175 21.69 20.19 4.87
CA LYS A 175 22.90 19.82 4.14
C LYS A 175 24.15 20.21 4.93
N THR A 176 25.21 19.44 4.74
CA THR A 176 26.55 19.71 5.29
C THR A 176 27.60 19.39 4.23
N ASN A 177 28.85 19.81 4.43
CA ASN A 177 29.95 19.61 3.49
C ASN A 177 29.61 20.08 2.05
N ILE A 178 28.98 21.25 1.94
CA ILE A 178 28.56 21.83 0.65
C ILE A 178 29.80 22.30 -0.11
N GLN A 179 30.09 21.63 -1.23
CA GLN A 179 31.21 21.94 -2.12
C GLN A 179 30.71 22.13 -3.56
N ARG A 180 31.37 22.99 -4.32
CA ARG A 180 31.12 23.11 -5.76
C ARG A 180 31.69 21.91 -6.51
N ILE A 181 31.16 21.67 -7.72
CA ILE A 181 31.71 20.65 -8.61
C ILE A 181 33.00 21.20 -9.23
N THR A 182 34.13 20.59 -8.89
CA THR A 182 35.42 20.88 -9.52
C THR A 182 35.50 20.27 -10.92
N ASP A 183 36.33 20.86 -11.78
CA ASP A 183 36.62 20.40 -13.15
C ASP A 183 35.35 20.06 -13.96
N PRO A 184 34.33 20.95 -13.98
CA PRO A 184 33.01 20.59 -14.49
C PRO A 184 33.01 20.29 -16.00
N LEU A 185 33.91 20.90 -16.78
CA LEU A 185 34.01 20.62 -18.22
C LEU A 185 34.58 19.23 -18.50
N ASP A 186 35.61 18.82 -17.76
CA ASP A 186 36.20 17.48 -17.91
C ASP A 186 35.22 16.40 -17.45
N LYS A 187 34.42 16.67 -16.42
CA LYS A 187 33.35 15.79 -15.97
C LYS A 187 32.21 15.70 -17.00
N MET A 188 31.84 16.81 -17.63
CA MET A 188 30.87 16.82 -18.74
C MET A 188 31.31 15.92 -19.89
N MET A 189 32.59 15.96 -20.27
CA MET A 189 33.13 15.14 -21.37
C MET A 189 33.13 13.64 -21.09
N GLN A 190 33.01 13.23 -19.82
CA GLN A 190 32.93 11.82 -19.42
C GLN A 190 31.51 11.26 -19.44
N LEU A 191 30.48 12.12 -19.50
CA LEU A 191 29.08 11.71 -19.51
C LEU A 191 28.51 11.77 -20.92
N ARG A 192 27.91 10.66 -21.37
CA ARG A 192 27.25 10.58 -22.67
C ARG A 192 25.76 10.88 -22.52
N GLY A 193 25.30 11.94 -23.15
CA GLY A 193 23.88 12.15 -23.43
C GLY A 193 23.44 11.23 -24.56
N VAL A 194 22.58 10.25 -24.28
CA VAL A 194 22.19 9.21 -25.23
C VAL A 194 20.69 8.97 -25.19
N SER A 195 20.14 8.46 -26.29
CA SER A 195 18.85 7.78 -26.33
C SER A 195 19.08 6.26 -26.31
N TRP A 196 18.13 5.52 -25.76
CA TRP A 196 18.22 4.06 -25.68
C TRP A 196 16.85 3.41 -25.82
N ASP A 197 16.88 2.19 -26.33
CA ASP A 197 15.81 1.23 -26.16
C ASP A 197 16.11 0.33 -24.98
N ARG A 198 15.07 -0.27 -24.39
CA ARG A 198 15.23 -1.18 -23.26
C ARG A 198 15.01 -2.62 -23.68
N LEU A 199 15.80 -3.52 -23.08
CA LEU A 199 15.76 -4.97 -23.36
C LEU A 199 14.73 -5.73 -22.50
N ASP A 200 13.98 -5.04 -21.65
CA ASP A 200 13.03 -5.61 -20.68
C ASP A 200 11.57 -5.28 -21.00
N GLY A 201 11.28 -4.88 -22.24
CA GLY A 201 9.92 -4.65 -22.73
C GLY A 201 9.28 -3.34 -22.31
N TYR A 202 9.95 -2.53 -21.49
CA TYR A 202 9.52 -1.17 -21.17
C TYR A 202 9.92 -0.17 -22.25
N ALA A 203 9.24 0.98 -22.29
CA ALA A 203 9.54 2.05 -23.25
C ALA A 203 10.98 2.57 -23.12
N GLY A 204 11.60 2.86 -24.26
CA GLY A 204 12.90 3.53 -24.36
C GLY A 204 12.89 4.95 -23.78
N GLY A 205 14.06 5.60 -23.76
CA GLY A 205 14.21 6.93 -23.18
C GLY A 205 15.49 7.63 -23.62
N LEU A 206 15.78 8.75 -22.95
CA LEU A 206 16.97 9.57 -23.17
C LEU A 206 17.53 10.10 -21.84
N GLY A 207 18.84 10.38 -21.79
CA GLY A 207 19.54 10.84 -20.60
C GLY A 207 20.96 10.29 -20.50
N PHE A 208 21.36 9.85 -19.30
CA PHE A 208 22.70 9.32 -19.03
C PHE A 208 22.70 7.80 -18.77
N ILE A 209 23.81 7.15 -19.10
CA ILE A 209 24.10 5.78 -18.68
C ILE A 209 24.61 5.79 -17.22
N ALA A 210 23.99 4.98 -16.36
CA ALA A 210 24.30 4.95 -14.93
C ALA A 210 25.78 4.66 -14.64
N GLN A 211 26.42 3.79 -15.43
CA GLN A 211 27.83 3.45 -15.27
C GLN A 211 28.77 4.60 -15.61
N ASP A 212 28.38 5.51 -16.52
CA ASP A 212 29.18 6.71 -16.80
C ASP A 212 29.06 7.70 -15.65
N VAL A 213 27.84 7.89 -15.13
CA VAL A 213 27.61 8.70 -13.94
C VAL A 213 28.36 8.14 -12.74
N GLN A 214 28.40 6.81 -12.55
CA GLN A 214 29.06 6.18 -11.42
C GLN A 214 30.57 6.45 -11.39
N LYS A 215 31.23 6.54 -12.54
CA LYS A 215 32.67 6.87 -12.63
C LYS A 215 32.96 8.30 -12.14
N VAL A 216 32.02 9.22 -12.36
CA VAL A 216 32.21 10.66 -12.10
C VAL A 216 31.60 11.09 -10.76
N PHE A 217 30.40 10.61 -10.46
CA PHE A 217 29.59 10.90 -9.28
C PHE A 217 29.06 9.58 -8.66
N PRO A 218 29.93 8.75 -8.07
CA PRO A 218 29.53 7.45 -7.53
C PRO A 218 28.42 7.55 -6.48
N GLY A 219 28.38 8.63 -5.70
CA GLY A 219 27.33 8.88 -4.69
C GLY A 219 25.96 9.28 -5.24
N SER A 220 25.84 9.50 -6.55
CA SER A 220 24.57 9.84 -7.23
C SER A 220 23.96 8.64 -7.98
N VAL A 221 24.48 7.44 -7.75
CA VAL A 221 24.02 6.19 -8.35
C VAL A 221 23.55 5.25 -7.24
N TYR A 222 22.40 4.63 -7.45
CA TYR A 222 21.73 3.76 -6.48
C TYR A 222 21.58 2.37 -7.07
N GLU A 223 21.86 1.34 -6.28
CA GLU A 223 21.62 -0.04 -6.67
C GLU A 223 20.17 -0.41 -6.37
N GLY A 224 19.44 -0.78 -7.43
CA GLY A 224 18.05 -1.21 -7.35
C GLY A 224 17.90 -2.71 -7.21
N GLN A 225 16.68 -3.19 -7.48
CA GLN A 225 16.38 -4.61 -7.52
C GLN A 225 16.89 -5.26 -8.82
N ASN A 226 17.02 -6.59 -8.80
CA ASN A 226 17.30 -7.38 -10.00
C ASN A 226 16.20 -7.19 -11.04
N ARG A 227 16.56 -7.31 -12.33
CA ARG A 227 15.62 -7.20 -13.43
C ARG A 227 15.80 -8.31 -14.43
N THR A 228 14.70 -8.96 -14.78
CA THR A 228 14.66 -9.95 -15.86
C THR A 228 14.41 -9.24 -17.18
N LEU A 229 15.26 -9.49 -18.17
CA LEU A 229 15.11 -9.01 -19.54
C LEU A 229 14.08 -9.87 -20.31
N THR A 230 13.74 -9.43 -21.51
CA THR A 230 12.75 -10.11 -22.36
C THR A 230 13.19 -11.52 -22.78
N ASP A 231 14.51 -11.77 -22.85
CA ASP A 231 15.10 -13.07 -23.16
C ASP A 231 15.25 -13.99 -21.93
N GLY A 232 14.83 -13.54 -20.75
CA GLY A 232 14.94 -14.28 -19.49
C GLY A 232 16.26 -14.07 -18.73
N THR A 233 17.23 -13.35 -19.30
CA THR A 233 18.47 -12.98 -18.60
C THR A 233 18.16 -12.11 -17.39
N VAL A 234 18.83 -12.36 -16.25
CA VAL A 234 18.69 -11.54 -15.05
C VAL A 234 19.89 -10.60 -14.94
N VAL A 235 19.61 -9.30 -14.87
CA VAL A 235 20.57 -8.26 -14.50
C VAL A 235 20.41 -7.99 -13.02
N GLU A 236 21.44 -8.32 -12.24
CA GLU A 236 21.45 -8.09 -10.80
C GLU A 236 21.72 -6.62 -10.47
N GLY A 237 21.12 -6.10 -9.39
CA GLY A 237 21.44 -4.78 -8.85
C GLY A 237 21.33 -3.65 -9.88
N VAL A 238 20.18 -3.52 -10.58
CA VAL A 238 20.06 -2.52 -11.66
C VAL A 238 20.29 -1.12 -11.13
N LEU A 239 21.27 -0.43 -11.71
CA LEU A 239 21.67 0.92 -11.30
C LEU A 239 20.63 1.97 -11.72
N GLY A 240 20.27 2.86 -10.79
CA GLY A 240 19.50 4.08 -11.01
C GLY A 240 20.32 5.33 -10.70
N VAL A 241 19.93 6.48 -11.24
CA VAL A 241 20.68 7.74 -11.10
C VAL A 241 19.76 8.83 -10.54
N ASP A 242 20.28 9.69 -9.66
CA ASP A 242 19.69 11.02 -9.44
C ASP A 242 19.97 11.92 -10.65
N THR A 243 19.22 11.68 -11.72
CA THR A 243 19.42 12.36 -13.00
C THR A 243 19.22 13.86 -12.86
N SER A 244 18.23 14.28 -12.08
CA SER A 244 17.90 15.69 -11.85
C SER A 244 19.01 16.43 -11.11
N GLY A 245 19.55 15.86 -10.04
CA GLY A 245 20.64 16.45 -9.27
C GLY A 245 21.94 16.50 -10.06
N VAL A 246 22.33 15.38 -10.71
CA VAL A 246 23.55 15.32 -11.52
C VAL A 246 23.48 16.32 -12.68
N ALA A 247 22.40 16.31 -13.46
CA ALA A 247 22.25 17.22 -14.58
C ALA A 247 22.22 18.68 -14.12
N ALA A 248 21.43 19.03 -13.11
CA ALA A 248 21.32 20.41 -12.65
C ALA A 248 22.64 20.95 -12.10
N ALA A 249 23.31 20.19 -11.23
CA ALA A 249 24.54 20.65 -10.61
C ALA A 249 25.71 20.71 -11.61
N LEU A 250 25.91 19.66 -12.42
CA LEU A 250 27.01 19.61 -13.37
C LEU A 250 26.83 20.64 -14.49
N HIS A 251 25.64 20.72 -15.09
CA HIS A 251 25.40 21.68 -16.16
C HIS A 251 25.57 23.12 -15.66
N HIS A 252 25.14 23.43 -14.43
CA HIS A 252 25.31 24.77 -13.87
C HIS A 252 26.78 25.17 -13.74
N GLU A 253 27.61 24.36 -13.07
CA GLU A 253 29.04 24.67 -12.91
C GLU A 253 29.79 24.63 -14.26
N ALA A 254 29.39 23.77 -15.19
CA ALA A 254 29.96 23.74 -16.54
C ALA A 254 29.64 25.02 -17.32
N ILE A 255 28.40 25.53 -17.22
CA ILE A 255 28.01 26.81 -17.84
C ILE A 255 28.82 27.96 -17.23
N LEU A 256 28.98 28.01 -15.91
CA LEU A 256 29.82 29.03 -15.25
C LEU A 256 31.27 28.97 -15.74
N ALA A 257 31.84 27.77 -15.90
CA ALA A 257 33.19 27.61 -16.44
C ALA A 257 33.30 28.05 -17.91
N LEU A 258 32.28 27.77 -18.74
CA LEU A 258 32.23 28.24 -20.12
C LEU A 258 32.11 29.77 -20.20
N MET A 259 31.26 30.39 -19.37
CA MET A 259 31.13 31.85 -19.30
C MET A 259 32.47 32.50 -18.99
N SER A 260 33.21 31.99 -17.99
CA SER A 260 34.54 32.51 -17.67
C SER A 260 35.53 32.39 -18.84
N ARG A 261 35.48 31.31 -19.62
CA ARG A 261 36.34 31.15 -20.81
C ARG A 261 35.95 32.11 -21.92
N ILE A 262 34.65 32.39 -22.09
CA ILE A 262 34.16 33.37 -23.07
C ILE A 262 34.66 34.76 -22.69
N ASP A 263 34.52 35.18 -21.43
CA ASP A 263 34.99 36.49 -20.97
C ASP A 263 36.51 36.68 -21.21
N ASP A 264 37.30 35.62 -21.02
CA ASP A 264 38.74 35.66 -21.25
C ASP A 264 39.09 35.70 -22.74
N LEU A 265 38.32 35.02 -23.60
CA LEU A 265 38.47 35.11 -25.06
C LEU A 265 38.10 36.49 -25.58
N GLU A 266 37.02 37.10 -25.07
CA GLU A 266 36.61 38.46 -25.44
C GLU A 266 37.70 39.48 -25.11
N LYS A 267 38.29 39.41 -23.91
CA LYS A 267 39.43 40.27 -23.54
C LYS A 267 40.63 40.09 -24.47
N GLN A 268 40.94 38.86 -24.88
CA GLN A 268 42.03 38.60 -25.81
C GLN A 268 41.75 39.21 -27.19
N ILE A 269 40.51 39.12 -27.66
CA ILE A 269 40.07 39.74 -28.93
C ILE A 269 40.19 41.27 -28.85
N ASP A 270 39.78 41.89 -27.74
CA ASP A 270 39.89 43.34 -27.56
C ASP A 270 41.35 43.83 -27.56
N ILE A 271 42.24 43.09 -26.88
CA ILE A 271 43.67 43.37 -26.90
C ILE A 271 44.22 43.30 -28.34
N LEU A 272 43.86 42.26 -29.09
CA LEU A 272 44.28 42.09 -30.48
C LEU A 272 43.79 43.23 -31.38
N HIS A 273 42.53 43.65 -31.24
CA HIS A 273 41.96 44.76 -32.01
C HIS A 273 42.54 46.13 -31.62
N SER A 274 42.93 46.33 -30.36
CA SER A 274 43.56 47.57 -29.90
C SER A 274 45.01 47.73 -30.39
N GLY A 275 45.64 46.63 -30.80
CA GLY A 275 47.02 46.59 -31.30
C GLY A 275 47.19 46.60 -32.82
N SER A 276 46.08 46.59 -33.58
CA SER A 276 46.03 46.64 -35.05
C SER A 276 45.58 48.01 -35.56
#